data_AF-A0A4Q7W1I4-F1
#
_entry.id   AF-A0A4Q7W1I4-F1
#
_cell.length_a   1.000
_cell.length_b   1.000
_cell.length_c   1.000
_cell.angle_alpha   90.00
_cell.angle_beta   90.00
_cell.angle_gamma   90.00
#
_symmetry.space_group_name_H-M   'P 1'
#
loop_
_entity.id
_entity.type
_entity.pdbx_description
1 polymer ?
#
loop_
_entity_poly.entity_id
_entity_poly.type
_entity_poly.pdbx_seq_one_letter_code
_entity_poly.pdbx_strand_id
1 'polypeptide(L)'
;MNGSGKTQSLAAASRDRARGMLAPAMKPSIAPEDLPCPCGLPARYGRCCGRWHAGEPAPSAELLMRSRYSAFVLDRLDYLLASWHPSTRPPRLEPNEAGLRWLGLELRAQRQIDADHAEVEFVARSKWGGRAHRLHERSRFVRDQGRWYYVDGDVAQP
;
A
#
# COMPACT_ATOMS: atom_id res chain seq x y z
N MET A 1 2.44 72.20 -51.71
CA MET A 1 3.33 71.40 -52.57
C MET A 1 3.38 70.02 -51.93
N ASN A 2 2.46 69.14 -52.31
CA ASN A 2 2.66 68.02 -53.28
C ASN A 2 3.62 67.00 -52.65
N GLY A 3 3.29 65.74 -52.41
CA GLY A 3 2.18 64.81 -52.61
C GLY A 3 2.60 63.57 -51.79
N SER A 4 2.00 62.39 -51.78
CA SER A 4 1.05 61.74 -52.65
C SER A 4 0.76 60.39 -51.99
N GLY A 5 -0.50 59.98 -52.03
CA GLY A 5 -0.89 58.57 -52.01
C GLY A 5 -0.93 57.95 -50.62
N LYS A 6 -1.84 57.04 -50.31
CA LYS A 6 -2.75 56.22 -51.12
C LYS A 6 -3.71 55.61 -50.08
N THR A 7 -5.03 55.69 -50.22
CA THR A 7 -5.87 54.65 -50.86
C THR A 7 -6.82 54.01 -49.83
N GLN A 8 -8.13 54.21 -50.04
CA GLN A 8 -9.26 53.26 -49.86
C GLN A 8 -9.49 52.67 -48.45
N SER A 9 -10.68 52.22 -48.05
CA SER A 9 -12.07 52.32 -48.45
C SER A 9 -12.85 51.64 -47.30
N LEU A 10 -14.09 52.06 -47.13
CA LEU A 10 -15.13 51.52 -46.24
C LEU A 10 -15.26 49.98 -46.28
N ALA A 11 -15.49 49.33 -45.11
CA ALA A 11 -16.76 48.63 -44.80
C ALA A 11 -16.65 47.62 -43.62
N ALA A 12 -17.71 47.65 -42.79
CA ALA A 12 -18.38 46.54 -42.12
C ALA A 12 -17.75 45.78 -40.93
N ALA A 13 -18.61 45.61 -39.93
CA ALA A 13 -18.45 44.91 -38.66
C ALA A 13 -18.18 43.40 -38.79
N SER A 14 -17.44 42.85 -37.84
CA SER A 14 -17.77 41.53 -37.27
C SER A 14 -17.14 41.38 -35.88
N ARG A 15 -17.97 41.01 -34.90
CA ARG A 15 -17.55 40.59 -33.56
C ARG A 15 -17.07 39.16 -33.66
N ASP A 16 -15.76 38.93 -33.55
CA ASP A 16 -15.26 37.56 -33.40
C ASP A 16 -15.06 37.21 -31.92
N ARG A 17 -15.71 36.11 -31.54
CA ARG A 17 -15.81 35.59 -30.18
C ARG A 17 -14.48 35.00 -29.76
N ALA A 18 -14.05 35.32 -28.54
CA ALA A 18 -12.97 34.64 -27.85
C ALA A 18 -13.17 33.11 -27.89
N ARG A 19 -12.33 32.41 -28.66
CA ARG A 19 -12.22 30.95 -28.59
C ARG A 19 -11.26 30.63 -27.45
N GLY A 20 -11.80 30.48 -26.25
CA GLY A 20 -11.08 29.89 -25.13
C GLY A 20 -10.66 28.47 -25.50
N MET A 21 -9.35 28.23 -25.56
CA MET A 21 -8.80 26.88 -25.66
C MET A 21 -9.07 26.19 -24.31
N LEU A 22 -10.00 25.23 -24.31
CA LEU A 22 -10.20 24.34 -23.16
C LEU A 22 -8.88 23.60 -22.91
N ALA A 23 -8.33 23.72 -21.70
CA ALA A 23 -7.27 22.83 -21.25
C ALA A 23 -7.78 21.37 -21.29
N PRO A 24 -6.94 20.39 -21.70
CA PRO A 24 -7.35 18.99 -21.71
C PRO A 24 -7.67 18.52 -20.28
N ALA A 25 -8.78 17.81 -20.12
CA ALA A 25 -9.17 17.20 -18.85
C ALA A 25 -8.10 16.19 -18.40
N MET A 26 -7.45 16.46 -17.28
CA MET A 26 -6.48 15.57 -16.65
C MET A 26 -7.23 14.32 -16.17
N LYS A 27 -6.83 13.14 -16.65
CA LYS A 27 -7.40 11.86 -16.18
C LYS A 27 -7.09 11.74 -14.67
N PRO A 28 -8.08 11.41 -13.81
CA PRO A 28 -7.79 11.22 -12.40
C PRO A 28 -6.83 10.04 -12.25
N SER A 29 -5.63 10.34 -11.78
CA SER A 29 -4.64 9.35 -11.35
C SER A 29 -5.06 8.90 -9.95
N ILE A 30 -5.33 7.61 -9.74
CA ILE A 30 -5.64 7.11 -8.40
C ILE A 30 -4.35 7.13 -7.60
N ALA A 31 -4.33 7.88 -6.49
CA ALA A 31 -3.18 7.94 -5.62
C ALA A 31 -2.99 6.58 -4.90
N PRO A 32 -1.75 6.14 -4.60
CA PRO A 32 -1.51 4.84 -3.95
C PRO A 32 -2.26 4.64 -2.63
N GLU A 33 -2.50 5.71 -1.86
CA GLU A 33 -3.30 5.72 -0.64
C GLU A 33 -4.78 5.36 -0.86
N ASP A 34 -5.30 5.60 -2.07
CA ASP A 34 -6.68 5.32 -2.47
C ASP A 34 -6.85 3.94 -3.14
N LEU A 35 -5.79 3.13 -3.23
CA LEU A 35 -5.91 1.74 -3.65
C LEU A 35 -6.51 0.88 -2.52
N PRO A 36 -7.20 -0.23 -2.84
CA PRO A 36 -7.61 -1.21 -1.85
C PRO A 36 -6.42 -1.71 -1.05
N CYS A 37 -6.58 -1.88 0.27
CA CYS A 37 -5.51 -2.39 1.10
C CYS A 37 -5.23 -3.87 0.79
N PRO A 38 -3.96 -4.30 0.61
CA PRO A 38 -3.65 -5.71 0.34
C PRO A 38 -4.10 -6.67 1.44
N CYS A 39 -4.20 -6.24 2.70
CA CYS A 39 -4.52 -7.10 3.85
C CYS A 39 -5.92 -7.73 3.85
N GLY A 40 -6.75 -7.44 2.85
CA GLY A 40 -8.07 -8.02 2.67
C GLY A 40 -9.20 -7.33 3.44
N LEU A 41 -8.91 -6.29 4.23
CA LEU A 41 -9.96 -5.47 4.85
C LEU A 41 -10.61 -4.56 3.80
N PRO A 42 -11.93 -4.26 3.92
CA PRO A 42 -12.66 -3.39 2.99
C PRO A 42 -12.36 -1.91 3.24
N ALA A 43 -11.08 -1.54 3.19
CA ALA A 43 -10.58 -0.19 3.43
C ALA A 43 -9.51 0.19 2.40
N ARG A 44 -9.37 1.49 2.18
CA ARG A 44 -8.31 2.08 1.35
C ARG A 44 -6.97 1.99 2.08
N TYR A 45 -5.89 1.76 1.35
CA TYR A 45 -4.56 1.52 1.91
C TYR A 45 -4.14 2.62 2.90
N GLY A 46 -4.27 3.90 2.54
CA GLY A 46 -3.89 5.03 3.38
C GLY A 46 -4.66 5.14 4.69
N ARG A 47 -5.88 4.59 4.75
CA ARG A 47 -6.73 4.55 5.97
C ARG A 47 -6.68 3.20 6.70
N CYS A 48 -5.93 2.24 6.16
CA CYS A 48 -5.74 0.91 6.70
C CYS A 48 -4.25 0.73 7.07
N CYS A 49 -3.54 -0.19 6.41
CA CYS A 49 -2.14 -0.49 6.74
C CYS A 49 -1.18 0.68 6.49
N GLY A 50 -1.53 1.62 5.61
CA GLY A 50 -0.73 2.81 5.34
C GLY A 50 -0.46 3.67 6.58
N ARG A 51 -1.39 3.73 7.53
CA ARG A 51 -1.22 4.49 8.79
C ARG A 51 -0.11 3.91 9.66
N TRP A 52 -0.07 2.58 9.76
CA TRP A 52 0.97 1.90 10.54
C TRP A 52 2.31 1.88 9.80
N HIS A 53 2.29 1.77 8.48
CA HIS A 53 3.50 1.95 7.67
C HIS A 53 4.07 3.37 7.76
N ALA A 54 3.25 4.37 8.11
CA ALA A 54 3.65 5.75 8.36
C ALA A 54 4.12 6.00 9.81
N GLY A 55 4.12 4.98 10.68
CA GLY A 55 4.70 5.05 12.02
C GLY A 55 3.70 4.92 13.16
N GLU A 56 2.38 4.98 12.91
CA GLU A 56 1.40 4.69 13.97
C GLU A 56 1.56 3.24 14.48
N PRO A 57 1.47 2.98 15.80
CA PRO A 57 1.50 1.61 16.31
C PRO A 57 0.23 0.86 15.91
N ALA A 58 0.38 -0.39 15.47
CA ALA A 58 -0.77 -1.27 15.25
C ALA A 58 -1.42 -1.58 16.62
N PRO A 59 -2.76 -1.43 16.77
CA PRO A 59 -3.39 -1.53 18.09
C PRO A 59 -3.63 -2.98 18.55
N SER A 60 -3.45 -3.96 17.68
CA SER A 60 -3.57 -5.39 18.01
C SER A 60 -2.57 -6.24 17.20
N ALA A 61 -2.29 -7.45 17.67
CA ALA A 61 -1.50 -8.44 16.94
C ALA A 61 -2.12 -8.80 15.57
N GLU A 62 -3.45 -8.87 15.48
CA GLU A 62 -4.16 -9.07 14.21
C GLU A 62 -3.82 -7.98 13.19
N LEU A 63 -3.92 -6.72 13.62
CA LEU A 63 -3.70 -5.57 12.75
C LEU A 63 -2.23 -5.42 12.39
N LEU A 64 -1.32 -5.80 13.29
CA LEU A 64 0.10 -5.94 12.98
C LEU A 64 0.38 -7.05 11.97
N MET A 65 -0.28 -8.21 12.07
CA MET A 65 -0.11 -9.27 11.07
C MET A 65 -0.60 -8.81 9.69
N ARG A 66 -1.77 -8.17 9.63
CA ARG A 66 -2.33 -7.60 8.39
C ARG A 66 -1.43 -6.55 7.75
N SER A 67 -0.84 -5.68 8.57
CA SER A 67 0.09 -4.66 8.10
C SER A 67 1.38 -5.26 7.60
N ARG A 68 1.96 -6.22 8.33
CA ARG A 68 3.15 -6.97 7.90
C ARG A 68 2.91 -7.68 6.56
N TYR A 69 1.77 -8.34 6.37
CA TYR A 69 1.41 -8.89 5.06
C TYR A 69 1.40 -7.81 3.97
N SER A 70 0.74 -6.67 4.20
CA SER A 70 0.71 -5.58 3.22
C SER A 70 2.10 -5.01 2.93
N ALA A 71 3.00 -4.99 3.92
CA ALA A 71 4.38 -4.59 3.74
C ALA A 71 5.16 -5.58 2.87
N PHE A 72 4.94 -6.90 3.00
CA PHE A 72 5.46 -7.87 2.04
C PHE A 72 4.93 -7.63 0.63
N VAL A 73 3.63 -7.38 0.46
CA VAL A 73 3.05 -7.10 -0.87
C VAL A 73 3.66 -5.86 -1.54
N LEU A 74 4.03 -4.86 -0.74
CA LEU A 74 4.54 -3.57 -1.22
C LEU A 74 6.06 -3.40 -1.08
N ASP A 75 6.79 -4.47 -0.76
CA ASP A 75 8.24 -4.47 -0.52
C ASP A 75 8.72 -3.40 0.49
N ARG A 76 7.95 -3.18 1.56
CA ARG A 76 8.30 -2.24 2.65
C ARG A 76 9.17 -2.92 3.72
N LEU A 77 10.39 -3.26 3.34
CA LEU A 77 11.32 -4.02 4.18
C LEU A 77 11.66 -3.32 5.51
N ASP A 78 11.79 -1.98 5.49
CA ASP A 78 12.05 -1.20 6.71
C ASP A 78 10.94 -1.38 7.75
N TYR A 79 9.68 -1.39 7.31
CA TYR A 79 8.54 -1.64 8.20
C TYR A 79 8.56 -3.07 8.75
N LEU A 80 8.90 -4.05 7.92
CA LEU A 80 9.00 -5.45 8.35
C LEU A 80 10.09 -5.63 9.43
N LEU A 81 11.24 -4.98 9.28
CA LEU A 81 12.31 -4.97 10.27
C LEU A 81 11.94 -4.17 11.53
N ALA A 82 11.25 -3.04 11.39
CA ALA A 82 10.82 -2.22 12.53
C ALA A 82 9.72 -2.88 13.37
N SER A 83 8.91 -3.75 12.76
CA SER A 83 7.82 -4.49 13.43
C SER A 83 8.20 -5.91 13.86
N TRP A 84 9.47 -6.29 13.72
CA TRP A 84 10.02 -7.56 14.20
C TRP A 84 10.74 -7.33 15.53
N HIS A 85 10.45 -8.17 16.51
CA HIS A 85 11.08 -8.09 17.82
C HIS A 85 12.62 -8.27 17.69
N PRO A 86 13.44 -7.42 18.34
CA PRO A 86 14.90 -7.46 18.17
C PRO A 86 15.55 -8.79 18.52
N SER A 87 14.94 -9.61 19.40
CA SER A 87 15.51 -10.91 19.80
C SER A 87 15.53 -11.96 18.69
N THR A 88 14.67 -11.83 17.68
CA THR A 88 14.51 -12.80 16.58
C THR A 88 14.60 -12.16 15.20
N ARG A 89 14.74 -10.83 15.14
CA ARG A 89 14.80 -10.07 13.90
C ARG A 89 16.06 -10.41 13.09
N PRO A 90 15.93 -10.78 11.81
CA PRO A 90 17.09 -10.95 10.95
C PRO A 90 17.79 -9.59 10.68
N PRO A 91 19.10 -9.57 10.39
CA PRO A 91 19.82 -8.33 10.14
C PRO A 91 19.40 -7.62 8.84
N ARG A 92 18.85 -8.38 7.88
CA ARG A 92 18.32 -7.88 6.61
C ARG A 92 17.19 -8.76 6.10
N LEU A 93 16.37 -8.19 5.22
CA LEU A 93 15.40 -8.90 4.40
C LEU A 93 15.73 -8.63 2.94
N GLU A 94 15.50 -9.62 2.09
CA GLU A 94 15.58 -9.44 0.64
C GLU A 94 14.22 -8.98 0.10
N PRO A 95 14.21 -8.17 -0.98
CA PRO A 95 12.97 -7.83 -1.66
C PRO A 95 12.31 -9.07 -2.28
N ASN A 96 11.04 -8.94 -2.63
CA ASN A 96 10.31 -9.99 -3.34
C ASN A 96 11.03 -10.39 -4.64
N GLU A 97 11.01 -11.68 -4.92
CA GLU A 97 11.49 -12.23 -6.18
C GLU A 97 10.78 -11.61 -7.38
N ALA A 98 11.53 -11.40 -8.47
CA ALA A 98 10.97 -10.86 -9.69
C ALA A 98 9.80 -11.74 -10.19
N GLY A 99 8.64 -11.10 -10.43
CA GLY A 99 7.43 -11.79 -10.89
C GLY A 99 6.64 -12.53 -9.80
N LEU A 100 7.05 -12.45 -8.54
CA LEU A 100 6.21 -12.87 -7.41
C LEU A 100 4.95 -12.02 -7.36
N ARG A 101 3.80 -12.67 -7.21
CA ARG A 101 2.51 -12.00 -7.01
C ARG A 101 1.82 -12.54 -5.77
N TRP A 102 1.55 -11.67 -4.82
CA TRP A 102 0.70 -11.97 -3.68
C TRP A 102 -0.76 -11.98 -4.10
N LEU A 103 -1.51 -12.99 -3.68
CA LEU A 103 -2.88 -13.25 -4.13
C LEU A 103 -3.92 -12.98 -3.02
N GLY A 104 -3.51 -12.99 -1.76
CA GLY A 104 -4.41 -12.70 -0.65
C GLY A 104 -3.94 -13.27 0.68
N LEU A 105 -4.51 -12.71 1.74
CA LEU A 105 -4.35 -13.11 3.12
C LEU A 105 -5.70 -13.57 3.68
N GLU A 106 -5.68 -14.67 4.42
CA GLU A 106 -6.82 -15.18 5.16
C GLU A 106 -6.39 -15.46 6.60
N LEU A 107 -6.99 -14.79 7.58
CA LEU A 107 -6.77 -15.12 8.99
C LEU A 107 -7.66 -16.30 9.37
N ARG A 108 -7.07 -17.33 9.98
CA ARG A 108 -7.74 -18.55 10.44
C ARG A 108 -8.16 -18.45 11.89
N ALA A 109 -7.27 -17.96 12.74
CA ALA A 109 -7.51 -17.82 14.16
C ALA A 109 -6.73 -16.63 14.72
N GLN A 110 -7.26 -16.07 15.80
CA GLN A 110 -6.64 -14.99 16.56
C GLN A 110 -6.83 -15.34 18.04
N ARG A 111 -5.74 -15.31 18.80
CA ARG A 111 -5.78 -15.70 20.21
C ARG A 111 -4.96 -14.73 21.04
N GLN A 112 -5.62 -13.98 21.90
CA GLN A 112 -4.95 -13.24 22.97
C GLN A 112 -4.55 -14.24 24.06
N ILE A 113 -3.25 -14.35 24.37
CA ILE A 113 -2.75 -15.27 25.40
C ILE A 113 -2.85 -14.58 26.78
N ASP A 114 -2.34 -13.36 26.85
CA ASP A 114 -2.41 -12.50 28.04
C ASP A 114 -2.41 -11.02 27.61
N ALA A 115 -2.13 -10.07 28.50
CA ALA A 115 -2.13 -8.65 28.14
C ALA A 115 -1.13 -8.31 27.03
N ASP A 116 0.03 -8.96 27.00
CA ASP A 116 1.17 -8.61 26.19
C ASP A 116 1.58 -9.70 25.18
N HIS A 117 0.89 -10.84 25.15
CA HIS A 117 1.15 -11.90 24.18
C HIS A 117 -0.10 -12.29 23.40
N ALA A 118 0.08 -12.55 22.10
CA ALA A 118 -0.97 -13.01 21.23
C ALA A 118 -0.43 -13.89 20.10
N GLU A 119 -1.31 -14.71 19.54
CA GLU A 119 -1.06 -15.52 18.35
C GLU A 119 -2.05 -15.17 17.22
N VAL A 120 -1.56 -15.23 15.99
CA VAL A 120 -2.39 -15.10 14.78
C VAL A 120 -2.04 -16.24 13.83
N GLU A 121 -3.04 -17.05 13.50
CA GLU A 121 -2.92 -18.09 12.49
C GLU A 121 -3.49 -17.59 11.16
N PHE A 122 -2.77 -17.80 10.06
CA PHE A 122 -3.17 -17.30 8.76
C PHE A 122 -2.68 -18.14 7.60
N VAL A 123 -3.27 -17.88 6.44
CA VAL A 123 -2.86 -18.39 5.14
C VAL A 123 -2.57 -17.21 4.21
N ALA A 124 -1.32 -17.11 3.75
CA ALA A 124 -0.92 -16.19 2.68
C ALA A 124 -0.74 -16.99 1.37
N ARG A 125 -1.32 -16.49 0.29
CA ARG A 125 -1.26 -17.12 -1.04
C ARG A 125 -0.42 -16.26 -1.98
N SER A 126 0.45 -16.87 -2.75
CA SER A 126 1.25 -16.20 -3.76
C SER A 126 1.39 -17.05 -5.04
N LYS A 127 1.87 -16.42 -6.11
CA LYS A 127 2.22 -17.09 -7.37
C LYS A 127 3.59 -16.62 -7.83
N TRP A 128 4.49 -17.56 -8.11
CA TRP A 128 5.83 -17.29 -8.61
C TRP A 128 6.27 -18.41 -9.56
N GLY A 129 7.00 -18.08 -10.63
CA GLY A 129 7.40 -19.05 -11.65
C GLY A 129 6.23 -19.85 -12.25
N GLY A 130 5.03 -19.26 -12.32
CA GLY A 130 3.82 -19.94 -12.79
C GLY A 130 3.14 -20.85 -11.76
N ARG A 131 3.76 -21.11 -10.60
CA ARG A 131 3.26 -22.01 -9.54
C ARG A 131 2.59 -21.24 -8.42
N ALA A 132 1.49 -21.79 -7.89
CA ALA A 132 0.82 -21.26 -6.72
C ALA A 132 1.49 -21.79 -5.45
N HIS A 133 1.71 -20.90 -4.49
CA HIS A 133 2.29 -21.22 -3.19
C HIS A 133 1.31 -20.80 -2.09
N ARG A 134 1.32 -21.58 -1.01
CA ARG A 134 0.54 -21.33 0.19
C ARG A 134 1.46 -21.40 1.40
N LEU A 135 1.51 -20.31 2.16
CA LEU A 135 2.12 -20.27 3.48
C LEU A 135 1.00 -20.33 4.51
N HIS A 136 0.97 -21.39 5.32
CA HIS A 136 0.10 -21.48 6.49
C HIS A 136 0.98 -21.39 7.72
N GLU A 137 0.78 -20.34 8.51
CA GLU A 137 1.62 -20.03 9.66
C GLU A 137 0.75 -19.70 10.87
N ARG A 138 1.23 -20.08 12.06
CA ARG A 138 0.78 -19.54 13.34
C ARG A 138 1.88 -18.71 13.96
N SER A 139 1.73 -17.39 13.88
CA SER A 139 2.71 -16.42 14.37
C SER A 139 2.45 -16.03 15.81
N ARG A 140 3.53 -15.74 16.54
CA ARG A 140 3.55 -15.22 17.91
C ARG A 140 3.94 -13.75 17.91
N PHE A 141 3.24 -12.99 18.75
CA PHE A 141 3.42 -11.56 18.92
C PHE A 141 3.59 -11.22 20.38
N VAL A 142 4.44 -10.23 20.64
CA VAL A 142 4.66 -9.64 21.97
C VAL A 142 4.38 -8.14 21.91
N ARG A 143 3.81 -7.59 22.98
CA ARG A 143 3.66 -6.16 23.18
C ARG A 143 4.75 -5.70 24.16
N ASP A 144 5.62 -4.84 23.67
CA ASP A 144 6.66 -4.20 24.49
C ASP A 144 6.55 -2.68 24.35
N GLN A 145 6.62 -1.97 25.48
CA GLN A 145 6.44 -0.52 25.56
C GLN A 145 5.20 -0.01 24.80
N GLY A 146 4.09 -0.75 24.90
CA GLY A 146 2.82 -0.41 24.26
C GLY A 146 2.77 -0.66 22.75
N ARG A 147 3.78 -1.31 22.16
CA ARG A 147 3.85 -1.64 20.73
C ARG A 147 3.90 -3.14 20.51
N TRP A 148 3.08 -3.64 19.59
CA TRP A 148 3.15 -5.03 19.16
C TRP A 148 4.35 -5.26 18.23
N TYR A 149 4.98 -6.42 18.38
CA TYR A 149 6.06 -6.93 17.53
C TYR A 149 5.79 -8.37 17.16
N TYR A 150 6.14 -8.75 15.93
CA TYR A 150 6.25 -10.15 15.54
C TYR A 150 7.51 -10.76 16.16
N VAL A 151 7.39 -11.94 16.75
CA VAL A 151 8.53 -12.67 17.32
C VAL A 151 8.99 -13.73 16.32
N ASP A 152 8.15 -14.73 16.09
CA ASP A 152 8.41 -15.87 15.23
C ASP A 152 7.07 -16.56 14.89
N GLY A 153 7.12 -17.69 14.19
CA GLY A 153 5.92 -18.46 13.88
C GLY A 153 6.23 -19.88 13.43
N ASP A 154 5.25 -20.75 13.60
CA ASP A 154 5.35 -22.14 13.15
C ASP A 154 4.69 -22.26 11.78
N VAL A 155 5.47 -22.70 10.78
CA VAL A 155 4.96 -22.98 9.44
C VAL A 155 4.40 -24.39 9.40
N ALA A 156 3.11 -24.52 9.16
CA ALA A 156 2.49 -25.81 8.91
C ALA A 156 2.91 -26.30 7.53
N GLN A 157 3.43 -27.54 7.45
CA GLN A 157 3.63 -28.20 6.16
C GLN A 157 2.26 -28.56 5.56
N PRO A 158 2.13 -28.50 4.23
CA PRO A 158 0.86 -28.72 3.53
C PRO A 158 0.27 -30.12 3.73
#